data_AF-A0AAV5BHT4-F1
#
_entry.id   AF-A0AAV5BHT4-F1
#
_cell.length_a   1.000
_cell.length_b   1.000
_cell.length_c   1.000
_cell.angle_alpha   90.00
_cell.angle_beta   90.00
_cell.angle_gamma   90.00
#
_symmetry.space_group_name_H-M   'P 1'
#
loop_
_entity.id
_entity.type
_entity.pdbx_description
1 polymer ?
#
loop_
_entity_poly.entity_id
_entity_poly.type
_entity_poly.pdbx_seq_one_letter_code
_entity_poly.pdbx_strand_id
1 'polypeptide(L)'
;MFLIKEDYGIGRPVLNMMREVAEVAQADRANLWHQICAAEDENIRLREEIEMEQTNFTNEKAALSQRLTESEATIACLRSELKAERDRFTREKKKLSDQMMEMEKQVDWVRSEKDEKVAKLSADKKALHERLNDAESQLSMVKARKREELKKLTKEKNTLADRLKNAETSRKRFDDELKRYAAETLTREEIRKSLENEVRRLTQTVGQTEGEKKEKEEQVARCEAYIDGMESKLQVCQQYIRTLEASLQDEMARHAPLYGVGVETFSLDELEALANIHEQSLRQIHAIRQRQGSSHLLGGTSLAHIPGLFSSSPSVAAGLPSSFIPTSPIAPNGAGIRGNGRVNGVASPWFNPT
;
A
#
# COMPACT_ATOMS: atom_id res chain seq x y z
N MET A 1 204.64 98.19 -48.67
CA MET A 1 206.00 97.69 -48.35
C MET A 1 205.83 96.64 -47.25
N PHE A 2 206.08 95.35 -47.53
CA PHE A 2 206.25 94.19 -46.61
C PHE A 2 205.15 93.95 -45.54
N LEU A 3 204.37 92.86 -45.52
CA LEU A 3 204.74 91.44 -45.45
C LEU A 3 203.99 90.54 -46.46
N ILE A 4 204.67 89.48 -46.87
CA ILE A 4 204.41 88.56 -47.98
C ILE A 4 204.39 87.12 -47.41
N LYS A 5 203.46 86.28 -47.90
CA LYS A 5 203.48 84.79 -47.98
C LYS A 5 203.56 83.94 -46.69
N GLU A 6 202.45 83.28 -46.33
CA GLU A 6 202.48 81.85 -45.92
C GLU A 6 201.16 81.04 -46.02
N ASP A 7 199.96 81.63 -46.12
CA ASP A 7 198.72 80.83 -45.86
C ASP A 7 197.88 80.32 -47.07
N TYR A 8 198.40 80.30 -48.31
CA TYR A 8 197.58 79.94 -49.49
C TYR A 8 197.51 78.44 -49.85
N GLY A 9 198.20 77.54 -49.14
CA GLY A 9 198.28 76.11 -49.49
C GLY A 9 197.20 75.19 -48.89
N ILE A 10 196.65 75.56 -47.73
CA ILE A 10 195.78 74.66 -46.93
C ILE A 10 194.28 74.97 -47.13
N GLY A 11 193.94 76.15 -47.68
CA GLY A 11 192.55 76.61 -47.76
C GLY A 11 191.63 75.80 -48.68
N ARG A 12 192.13 75.23 -49.79
CA ARG A 12 191.27 74.64 -50.83
C ARG A 12 190.69 73.25 -50.49
N PRO A 13 191.45 72.30 -49.92
CA PRO A 13 190.89 71.04 -49.42
C PRO A 13 189.87 71.28 -48.31
N VAL A 14 190.16 72.22 -47.41
CA VAL A 14 189.25 72.62 -46.32
C VAL A 14 187.95 73.20 -46.87
N LEU A 15 188.01 74.07 -47.88
CA LEU A 15 186.80 74.63 -48.52
C LEU A 15 185.96 73.58 -49.27
N ASN A 16 186.56 72.57 -49.88
CA ASN A 16 185.80 71.47 -50.51
C ASN A 16 185.17 70.55 -49.48
N MET A 17 185.88 70.22 -48.39
CA MET A 17 185.29 69.49 -47.27
C MET A 17 184.16 70.29 -46.60
N MET A 18 184.33 71.60 -46.42
CA MET A 18 183.27 72.47 -45.92
C MET A 18 182.07 72.53 -46.87
N ARG A 19 182.28 72.46 -48.18
CA ARG A 19 181.22 72.38 -49.19
C ARG A 19 180.49 71.04 -49.11
N GLU A 20 181.20 69.92 -49.09
CA GLU A 20 180.59 68.58 -48.96
C GLU A 20 179.82 68.46 -47.63
N VAL A 21 180.39 68.94 -46.52
CA VAL A 21 179.70 69.02 -45.22
C VAL A 21 178.47 69.93 -45.30
N ALA A 22 178.55 71.06 -46.02
CA ALA A 22 177.41 71.95 -46.22
C ALA A 22 176.34 71.35 -47.15
N GLU A 23 176.72 70.57 -48.17
CA GLU A 23 175.81 69.87 -49.08
C GLU A 23 175.10 68.72 -48.37
N VAL A 24 175.82 67.95 -47.54
CA VAL A 24 175.23 66.92 -46.67
C VAL A 24 174.29 67.56 -45.65
N ALA A 25 174.73 68.62 -44.95
CA ALA A 25 173.87 69.34 -44.01
C ALA A 25 172.63 69.98 -44.69
N GLN A 26 172.76 70.41 -45.95
CA GLN A 26 171.67 70.96 -46.74
C GLN A 26 170.69 69.87 -47.20
N ALA A 27 171.19 68.70 -47.61
CA ALA A 27 170.37 67.54 -47.93
C ALA A 27 169.66 67.00 -46.68
N ASP A 28 170.35 66.94 -45.54
CA ASP A 28 169.78 66.56 -44.25
C ASP A 28 168.69 67.55 -43.81
N ARG A 29 168.94 68.86 -43.96
CA ARG A 29 167.92 69.89 -43.70
C ARG A 29 166.69 69.72 -44.59
N ALA A 30 166.88 69.42 -45.88
CA ALA A 30 165.78 69.18 -46.80
C ALA A 30 165.01 67.89 -46.46
N ASN A 31 165.71 66.81 -46.11
CA ASN A 31 165.11 65.56 -45.65
C ASN A 31 164.33 65.74 -44.35
N LEU A 32 164.89 66.48 -43.38
CA LEU A 32 164.19 66.83 -42.14
C LEU A 32 162.96 67.68 -42.41
N TRP A 33 163.03 68.64 -43.34
CA TRP A 33 161.88 69.45 -43.72
C TRP A 33 160.76 68.60 -44.34
N HIS A 34 161.09 67.71 -45.28
CA HIS A 34 160.11 66.77 -45.85
C HIS A 34 159.53 65.81 -44.80
N GLN A 35 160.34 65.34 -43.85
CA GLN A 35 159.87 64.51 -42.73
C GLN A 35 158.94 65.30 -41.81
N ILE A 36 159.23 66.57 -41.52
CA ILE A 36 158.35 67.45 -40.75
C ILE A 36 157.03 67.64 -41.49
N CYS A 37 157.05 67.98 -42.77
CA CYS A 37 155.81 68.13 -43.56
C CYS A 37 154.99 66.84 -43.61
N ALA A 38 155.62 65.68 -43.84
CA ALA A 38 154.93 64.40 -43.85
C ALA A 38 154.34 64.03 -42.47
N ALA A 39 155.06 64.35 -41.38
CA ALA A 39 154.57 64.13 -40.02
C ALA A 39 153.44 65.11 -39.65
N GLU A 40 153.48 66.35 -40.15
CA GLU A 40 152.41 67.34 -40.00
C GLU A 40 151.14 66.92 -40.74
N ASP A 41 151.25 66.49 -42.01
CA ASP A 41 150.14 65.96 -42.80
C ASP A 41 149.50 64.74 -42.11
N GLU A 42 150.32 63.84 -41.59
CA GLU A 42 149.85 62.68 -40.83
C GLU A 42 149.18 63.11 -39.51
N ASN A 43 149.69 64.13 -38.81
CA ASN A 43 149.05 64.67 -37.60
C ASN A 43 147.70 65.32 -37.92
N ILE A 44 147.59 66.02 -39.05
CA ILE A 44 146.32 66.60 -39.53
C ILE A 44 145.34 65.48 -39.84
N ARG A 45 145.75 64.47 -40.61
CA ARG A 45 144.89 63.32 -40.94
C ARG A 45 144.39 62.60 -39.69
N LEU A 46 145.27 62.34 -38.71
CA LEU A 46 144.89 61.70 -37.45
C LEU A 46 143.93 62.59 -36.63
N ARG A 47 144.11 63.91 -36.64
CA ARG A 47 143.15 64.84 -36.00
C ARG A 47 141.79 64.80 -36.67
N GLU A 48 141.76 64.85 -38.00
CA GLU A 48 140.53 64.76 -38.79
C GLU A 48 139.82 63.41 -38.59
N GLU A 49 140.58 62.31 -38.51
CA GLU A 49 140.05 60.97 -38.22
C GLU A 49 139.45 60.92 -36.81
N ILE A 50 140.16 61.42 -35.79
CA ILE A 50 139.64 61.52 -34.41
C ILE A 50 138.39 62.41 -34.34
N GLU A 51 138.37 63.55 -35.02
CA GLU A 51 137.21 64.44 -35.07
C GLU A 51 136.02 63.76 -35.78
N MET A 52 136.25 63.04 -36.87
CA MET A 52 135.23 62.25 -37.56
C MET A 52 134.68 61.13 -36.66
N GLU A 53 135.55 60.39 -35.98
CA GLU A 53 135.12 59.37 -35.01
C GLU A 53 134.33 59.98 -33.85
N GLN A 54 134.75 61.15 -33.35
CA GLN A 54 134.04 61.86 -32.28
C GLN A 54 132.66 62.34 -32.74
N THR A 55 132.53 62.86 -33.97
CA THR A 55 131.23 63.25 -34.54
C THR A 55 130.34 62.02 -34.79
N ASN A 56 130.89 60.92 -35.29
CA ASN A 56 130.16 59.66 -35.44
C ASN A 56 129.67 59.12 -34.08
N PHE A 57 130.54 59.06 -33.08
CA PHE A 57 130.19 58.58 -31.73
C PHE A 57 129.13 59.48 -31.07
N THR A 58 129.23 60.80 -31.25
CA THR A 58 128.20 61.73 -30.72
C THR A 58 126.86 61.57 -31.43
N ASN A 59 126.84 61.37 -32.75
CA ASN A 59 125.63 61.08 -33.52
C ASN A 59 125.00 59.74 -33.12
N GLU A 60 125.80 58.67 -33.01
CA GLU A 60 125.32 57.35 -32.55
C GLU A 60 124.80 57.40 -31.13
N LYS A 61 125.49 58.10 -30.22
CA LYS A 61 125.03 58.33 -28.85
C LYS A 61 123.69 59.08 -28.82
N ALA A 62 123.52 60.10 -29.67
CA ALA A 62 122.24 60.81 -29.79
C ALA A 62 121.12 59.91 -30.32
N ALA A 63 121.39 59.11 -31.36
CA ALA A 63 120.43 58.16 -31.93
C ALA A 63 120.03 57.06 -30.92
N LEU A 64 120.99 56.49 -30.18
CA LEU A 64 120.72 55.52 -29.12
C LEU A 64 119.94 56.14 -27.95
N SER A 65 120.27 57.37 -27.57
CA SER A 65 119.54 58.10 -26.52
C SER A 65 118.09 58.35 -26.95
N GLN A 66 117.87 58.77 -28.19
CA GLN A 66 116.51 58.93 -28.75
C GLN A 66 115.74 57.60 -28.73
N ARG A 67 116.33 56.51 -29.24
CA ARG A 67 115.71 55.18 -29.24
C ARG A 67 115.39 54.68 -27.83
N LEU A 68 116.24 55.00 -26.84
CA LEU A 68 115.98 54.71 -25.44
C LEU A 68 114.74 55.48 -24.94
N THR A 69 114.67 56.79 -25.20
CA THR A 69 113.51 57.61 -24.79
C THR A 69 112.20 57.17 -25.47
N GLU A 70 112.23 56.78 -26.74
CA GLU A 70 111.07 56.25 -27.47
C GLU A 70 110.61 54.90 -26.91
N SER A 71 111.56 54.01 -26.58
CA SER A 71 111.27 52.73 -25.93
C SER A 71 110.69 52.93 -24.53
N GLU A 72 111.24 53.84 -23.73
CA GLU A 72 110.72 54.20 -22.41
C GLU A 72 109.30 54.79 -22.49
N ALA A 73 109.04 55.67 -23.46
CA ALA A 73 107.70 56.21 -23.72
C ALA A 73 106.71 55.11 -24.13
N THR A 74 107.13 54.16 -24.98
CA THR A 74 106.30 53.01 -25.39
C THR A 74 106.00 52.09 -24.20
N ILE A 75 107.00 51.78 -23.37
CA ILE A 75 106.83 51.00 -22.15
C ILE A 75 105.88 51.71 -21.18
N ALA A 76 105.98 53.04 -21.04
CA ALA A 76 105.07 53.82 -20.20
C ALA A 76 103.61 53.76 -20.72
N CYS A 77 103.41 53.86 -22.03
CA CYS A 77 102.09 53.72 -22.66
C CYS A 77 101.51 52.31 -22.47
N LEU A 78 102.28 51.25 -22.74
CA LEU A 78 101.81 49.87 -22.53
C LEU A 78 101.50 49.58 -21.06
N ARG A 79 102.27 50.13 -20.12
CA ARG A 79 101.99 50.01 -18.68
C ARG A 79 100.67 50.69 -18.30
N SER A 80 100.36 51.85 -18.86
CA SER A 80 99.11 52.56 -18.58
C SER A 80 97.91 51.85 -19.21
N GLU A 81 98.05 51.31 -20.43
CA GLU A 81 97.03 50.51 -21.11
C GLU A 81 96.74 49.21 -20.34
N LEU A 82 97.77 48.47 -19.93
CA LEU A 82 97.61 47.26 -19.11
C LEU A 82 96.90 47.56 -17.79
N LYS A 83 97.23 48.70 -17.14
CA LYS A 83 96.53 49.13 -15.92
C LYS A 83 95.05 49.42 -16.21
N ALA A 84 94.74 50.13 -17.29
CA ALA A 84 93.37 50.43 -17.69
C ALA A 84 92.58 49.15 -18.01
N GLU A 85 93.19 48.18 -18.69
CA GLU A 85 92.58 46.87 -18.97
C GLU A 85 92.34 46.06 -17.70
N ARG A 86 93.32 46.01 -16.78
CA ARG A 86 93.14 45.36 -15.47
C ARG A 86 91.96 45.98 -14.72
N ASP A 87 91.86 47.31 -14.71
CA ASP A 87 90.77 48.00 -14.04
C ASP A 87 89.42 47.72 -14.74
N ARG A 88 89.39 47.68 -16.08
CA ARG A 88 88.20 47.28 -16.86
C ARG A 88 87.75 45.87 -16.48
N PHE A 89 88.67 44.89 -16.55
CA PHE A 89 88.40 43.51 -16.19
C PHE A 89 87.91 43.37 -14.75
N THR A 90 88.47 44.12 -13.81
CA THR A 90 88.04 44.11 -12.41
C THR A 90 86.60 44.64 -12.25
N ARG A 91 86.22 45.70 -12.99
CA ARG A 91 84.85 46.23 -12.98
C ARG A 91 83.86 45.26 -13.62
N GLU A 92 84.21 44.65 -14.75
CA GLU A 92 83.35 43.66 -15.42
C GLU A 92 83.16 42.41 -14.56
N LYS A 93 84.23 41.90 -13.95
CA LYS A 93 84.17 40.80 -12.99
C LYS A 93 83.24 41.12 -11.83
N LYS A 94 83.31 42.34 -11.26
CA LYS A 94 82.41 42.78 -10.20
C LYS A 94 80.96 42.83 -10.68
N LYS A 95 80.70 43.43 -11.85
CA LYS A 95 79.36 43.50 -12.44
C LYS A 95 78.75 42.12 -12.67
N LEU A 96 79.52 41.18 -13.23
CA LEU A 96 79.08 39.80 -13.45
C LEU A 96 78.80 39.08 -12.11
N SER A 97 79.65 39.29 -11.10
CA SER A 97 79.43 38.74 -9.75
C SER A 97 78.15 39.29 -9.13
N ASP A 98 77.89 40.59 -9.25
CA ASP A 98 76.66 41.22 -8.72
C ASP A 98 75.42 40.72 -9.47
N GLN A 99 75.50 40.58 -10.81
CA GLN A 99 74.44 39.98 -11.62
C GLN A 99 74.16 38.52 -11.25
N MET A 100 75.21 37.74 -10.96
CA MET A 100 75.08 36.35 -10.53
C MET A 100 74.36 36.25 -9.18
N MET A 101 74.76 37.06 -8.19
CA MET A 101 74.09 37.10 -6.88
C MET A 101 72.61 37.51 -6.98
N GLU A 102 72.28 38.47 -7.85
CA GLU A 102 70.88 38.88 -8.06
C GLU A 102 70.07 37.76 -8.73
N MET A 103 70.63 37.07 -9.72
CA MET A 103 69.96 35.92 -10.34
C MET A 103 69.75 34.76 -9.34
N GLU A 104 70.73 34.47 -8.49
CA GLU A 104 70.59 33.48 -7.40
C GLU A 104 69.45 33.84 -6.46
N LYS A 105 69.38 35.10 -6.03
CA LYS A 105 68.28 35.61 -5.19
C LYS A 105 66.92 35.47 -5.85
N GLN A 106 66.83 35.77 -7.15
CA GLN A 106 65.58 35.60 -7.91
C GLN A 106 65.17 34.13 -8.00
N VAL A 107 66.11 33.22 -8.21
CA VAL A 107 65.85 31.78 -8.22
C VAL A 107 65.33 31.30 -6.86
N ASP A 108 65.93 31.75 -5.76
CA ASP A 108 65.50 31.39 -4.41
C ASP A 108 64.11 31.95 -4.07
N TRP A 109 63.80 33.16 -4.53
CA TRP A 109 62.47 33.75 -4.39
C TRP A 109 61.41 32.93 -5.15
N VAL A 110 61.66 32.59 -6.42
CA VAL A 110 60.76 31.75 -7.22
C VAL A 110 60.60 30.36 -6.60
N ARG A 111 61.68 29.79 -6.05
CA ARG A 111 61.63 28.49 -5.36
C ARG A 111 60.70 28.57 -4.14
N SER A 112 60.88 29.60 -3.31
CA SER A 112 60.06 29.81 -2.11
C SER A 112 58.58 30.03 -2.47
N GLU A 113 58.29 30.80 -3.51
CA GLU A 113 56.90 31.01 -3.98
C GLU A 113 56.25 29.70 -4.47
N LYS A 114 57.03 28.84 -5.16
CA LYS A 114 56.57 27.52 -5.57
C LYS A 114 56.34 26.60 -4.36
N ASP A 115 57.26 26.59 -3.40
CA ASP A 115 57.14 25.75 -2.20
C ASP A 115 55.92 26.16 -1.35
N GLU A 116 55.64 27.46 -1.23
CA GLU A 116 54.43 27.96 -0.57
C GLU A 116 53.16 27.51 -1.30
N LYS A 117 53.12 27.63 -2.63
CA LYS A 117 51.99 27.15 -3.45
C LYS A 117 51.80 25.64 -3.31
N VAL A 118 52.89 24.86 -3.31
CA VAL A 118 52.84 23.41 -3.10
C VAL A 118 52.34 23.07 -1.70
N ALA A 119 52.79 23.76 -0.66
CA ALA A 119 52.33 23.58 0.71
C ALA A 119 50.83 23.87 0.83
N LYS A 120 50.36 24.98 0.24
CA LYS A 120 48.94 25.34 0.22
C LYS A 120 48.08 24.30 -0.51
N LEU A 121 48.47 23.90 -1.73
CA LEU A 121 47.76 22.88 -2.50
C LEU A 121 47.75 21.52 -1.79
N SER A 122 48.83 21.18 -1.09
CA SER A 122 48.91 19.96 -0.28
C SER A 122 47.95 20.00 0.92
N ALA A 123 47.86 21.14 1.60
CA ALA A 123 46.90 21.34 2.69
C ALA A 123 45.45 21.28 2.18
N ASP A 124 45.15 21.97 1.08
CA ASP A 124 43.81 21.95 0.46
C ASP A 124 43.42 20.55 0.01
N LYS A 125 44.36 19.80 -0.60
CA LYS A 125 44.15 18.39 -0.98
C LYS A 125 43.78 17.52 0.23
N LYS A 126 44.48 17.67 1.35
CA LYS A 126 44.19 16.93 2.59
C LYS A 126 42.80 17.27 3.13
N ALA A 127 42.47 18.56 3.22
CA ALA A 127 41.18 19.02 3.71
C ALA A 127 40.01 18.55 2.82
N LEU A 128 40.18 18.56 1.49
CA LEU A 128 39.18 18.03 0.57
C LEU A 128 39.03 16.52 0.68
N HIS A 129 40.12 15.79 0.88
CA HIS A 129 40.08 14.35 1.09
C HIS A 129 39.36 13.97 2.39
N GLU A 130 39.59 14.69 3.48
CA GLU A 130 38.86 14.51 4.74
C GLU A 130 37.36 14.76 4.57
N ARG A 131 36.98 15.88 3.93
CA ARG A 131 35.56 16.17 3.64
C ARG A 131 34.89 15.11 2.76
N LEU A 132 35.63 14.55 1.80
CA LEU A 132 35.13 13.46 0.96
C LEU A 132 34.85 12.21 1.81
N ASN A 133 35.80 11.81 2.66
CA ASN A 133 35.64 10.66 3.54
C ASN A 133 34.46 10.84 4.52
N ASP A 134 34.29 12.05 5.07
CA ASP A 134 33.14 12.39 5.92
C ASP A 134 31.81 12.27 5.17
N ALA A 135 31.74 12.81 3.95
CA ALA A 135 30.55 12.72 3.11
C ALA A 135 30.22 11.26 2.72
N GLU A 136 31.23 10.45 2.42
CA GLU A 136 31.07 9.02 2.14
C GLU A 136 30.55 8.25 3.37
N SER A 137 31.06 8.56 4.56
CA SER A 137 30.59 8.00 5.83
C SER A 137 29.12 8.38 6.11
N GLN A 138 28.78 9.66 5.94
CA GLN A 138 27.40 10.15 6.07
C GLN A 138 26.45 9.47 5.07
N LEU A 139 26.87 9.32 3.81
CA LEU A 139 26.10 8.62 2.79
C LEU A 139 25.86 7.15 3.16
N SER A 140 26.88 6.48 3.70
CA SER A 140 26.76 5.09 4.18
C SER A 140 25.75 4.98 5.34
N MET A 141 25.80 5.91 6.30
CA MET A 141 24.83 5.99 7.39
C MET A 141 23.40 6.20 6.89
N VAL A 142 23.19 7.15 5.97
CA VAL A 142 21.85 7.42 5.40
C VAL A 142 21.33 6.20 4.63
N LYS A 143 22.18 5.54 3.84
CA LYS A 143 21.82 4.28 3.14
C LYS A 143 21.46 3.17 4.13
N ALA A 144 22.15 3.06 5.27
CA ALA A 144 21.81 2.10 6.32
C ALA A 144 20.46 2.41 6.98
N ARG A 145 20.23 3.67 7.36
CA ARG A 145 18.94 4.13 7.94
C ARG A 145 17.77 3.88 7.00
N LYS A 146 17.89 4.27 5.73
CA LYS A 146 16.87 4.04 4.71
C LYS A 146 16.54 2.55 4.53
N ARG A 147 17.56 1.67 4.55
CA ARG A 147 17.34 0.22 4.48
C ARG A 147 16.56 -0.29 5.68
N GLU A 148 16.84 0.21 6.88
CA GLU A 148 16.13 -0.20 8.09
C GLU A 148 14.69 0.32 8.13
N GLU A 149 14.46 1.57 7.72
CA GLU A 149 13.11 2.14 7.56
C GLU A 149 12.29 1.36 6.53
N LEU A 150 12.87 0.99 5.39
CA LEU A 150 12.19 0.15 4.39
C LEU A 150 11.83 -1.22 4.96
N LYS A 151 12.69 -1.84 5.77
CA LYS A 151 12.36 -3.10 6.46
C LYS A 151 11.20 -2.92 7.43
N LYS A 152 11.19 -1.85 8.22
CA LYS A 152 10.08 -1.54 9.16
C LYS A 152 8.76 -1.32 8.43
N LEU A 153 8.76 -0.47 7.40
CA LEU A 153 7.59 -0.19 6.57
C LEU A 153 7.06 -1.46 5.88
N THR A 154 7.96 -2.33 5.41
CA THR A 154 7.56 -3.62 4.81
C THR A 154 6.87 -4.52 5.84
N LYS A 155 7.41 -4.60 7.06
CA LYS A 155 6.78 -5.37 8.15
C LYS A 155 5.41 -4.80 8.52
N GLU A 156 5.32 -3.49 8.71
CA GLU A 156 4.05 -2.81 9.04
C GLU A 156 3.01 -2.98 7.94
N LYS A 157 3.40 -2.81 6.67
CA LYS A 157 2.54 -3.08 5.51
C LYS A 157 1.97 -4.50 5.56
N ASN A 158 2.81 -5.51 5.81
CA ASN A 158 2.37 -6.90 5.87
C ASN A 158 1.41 -7.11 7.05
N THR A 159 1.72 -6.58 8.23
CA THR A 159 0.82 -6.65 9.40
C THR A 159 -0.53 -5.98 9.14
N LEU A 160 -0.54 -4.82 8.46
CA LEU A 160 -1.78 -4.14 8.10
C LEU A 160 -2.56 -4.90 7.04
N ALA A 161 -1.90 -5.51 6.06
CA ALA A 161 -2.54 -6.37 5.07
C ALA A 161 -3.22 -7.58 5.72
N ASP A 162 -2.57 -8.24 6.67
CA ASP A 162 -3.16 -9.36 7.42
C ASP A 162 -4.34 -8.92 8.30
N ARG A 163 -4.22 -7.76 8.98
CA ARG A 163 -5.34 -7.18 9.75
C ARG A 163 -6.52 -6.84 8.86
N LEU A 164 -6.28 -6.26 7.68
CA LEU A 164 -7.32 -5.93 6.71
C LEU A 164 -8.04 -7.20 6.22
N LYS A 165 -7.29 -8.23 5.83
CA LYS A 165 -7.84 -9.52 5.41
C LYS A 165 -8.72 -10.16 6.51
N ASN A 166 -8.29 -10.09 7.77
CA ASN A 166 -9.08 -10.58 8.91
C ASN A 166 -10.35 -9.75 9.16
N ALA A 167 -10.28 -8.43 9.00
CA ALA A 167 -11.44 -7.55 9.09
C ALA A 167 -12.45 -7.82 7.96
N GLU A 168 -11.98 -7.98 6.71
CA GLU A 168 -12.80 -8.30 5.55
C GLU A 168 -13.51 -9.65 5.68
N THR A 169 -12.81 -10.68 6.17
CA THR A 169 -13.41 -12.00 6.42
C THR A 169 -14.44 -11.93 7.55
N SER A 170 -14.19 -11.15 8.60
CA SER A 170 -15.16 -10.94 9.68
C SER A 170 -16.40 -10.18 9.18
N ARG A 171 -16.22 -9.12 8.39
CA ARG A 171 -17.33 -8.39 7.74
C ARG A 171 -18.17 -9.31 6.88
N LYS A 172 -17.54 -10.16 6.05
CA LYS A 172 -18.25 -11.13 5.21
C LYS A 172 -19.13 -12.08 6.04
N ARG A 173 -18.64 -12.55 7.19
CA ARG A 173 -19.45 -13.39 8.11
C ARG A 173 -20.66 -12.62 8.65
N PHE A 174 -20.49 -11.36 9.03
CA PHE A 174 -21.61 -10.52 9.47
C PHE A 174 -22.63 -10.25 8.36
N ASP A 175 -22.17 -10.01 7.13
CA ASP A 175 -23.07 -9.83 5.98
C ASP A 175 -23.88 -11.11 5.71
N ASP A 176 -23.25 -12.29 5.82
CA ASP A 176 -23.93 -13.58 5.65
C ASP A 176 -24.91 -13.86 6.80
N GLU A 177 -24.58 -13.45 8.03
CA GLU A 177 -25.47 -13.49 9.20
C GLU A 177 -26.70 -12.59 9.00
N LEU A 178 -26.51 -11.36 8.55
CA LEU A 178 -27.58 -10.41 8.25
C LEU A 178 -28.52 -10.94 7.16
N LYS A 179 -27.99 -11.55 6.10
CA LYS A 179 -28.81 -12.21 5.07
C LYS A 179 -29.64 -13.36 5.65
N ARG A 180 -29.06 -14.15 6.56
CA ARG A 180 -29.79 -15.25 7.20
C ARG A 180 -30.93 -14.73 8.07
N TYR A 181 -30.70 -13.69 8.88
CA TYR A 181 -31.74 -13.04 9.68
C TYR A 181 -32.84 -12.42 8.81
N ALA A 182 -32.49 -11.79 7.69
CA ALA A 182 -33.47 -11.27 6.75
C ALA A 182 -34.35 -12.40 6.18
N ALA A 183 -33.75 -13.52 5.78
CA ALA A 183 -34.49 -14.69 5.30
C ALA A 183 -35.38 -15.31 6.39
N GLU A 184 -34.88 -15.45 7.62
CA GLU A 184 -35.66 -15.96 8.75
C GLU A 184 -36.83 -15.03 9.12
N THR A 185 -36.63 -13.71 9.00
CA THR A 185 -37.70 -12.73 9.26
C THR A 185 -38.81 -12.87 8.21
N LEU A 186 -38.47 -13.09 6.95
CA LEU A 186 -39.45 -13.35 5.88
C LEU A 186 -40.24 -14.64 6.13
N THR A 187 -39.57 -15.74 6.49
CA THR A 187 -40.28 -17.00 6.76
C THR A 187 -41.16 -16.91 8.01
N ARG A 188 -40.71 -16.22 9.07
CA ARG A 188 -41.55 -15.94 10.25
C ARG A 188 -42.78 -15.11 9.89
N GLU A 189 -42.62 -14.12 9.02
CA GLU A 189 -43.72 -13.27 8.55
C GLU A 189 -44.74 -14.04 7.69
N GLU A 190 -44.28 -14.96 6.83
CA GLU A 190 -45.14 -15.87 6.08
C GLU A 190 -45.94 -16.79 7.01
N ILE A 191 -45.30 -17.38 8.01
CA ILE A 191 -45.97 -18.20 9.03
C ILE A 191 -47.00 -17.36 9.80
N ARG A 192 -46.64 -16.15 10.23
CA ARG A 192 -47.56 -15.23 10.93
C ARG A 192 -48.80 -14.95 10.08
N LYS A 193 -48.62 -14.58 8.80
CA LYS A 193 -49.74 -14.35 7.86
C LYS A 193 -50.60 -15.59 7.67
N SER A 194 -49.98 -16.78 7.57
CA SER A 194 -50.70 -18.05 7.46
C SER A 194 -51.57 -18.31 8.69
N LEU A 195 -51.00 -18.16 9.89
CA LEU A 195 -51.71 -18.30 11.16
C LEU A 195 -52.84 -17.26 11.30
N GLU A 196 -52.61 -16.01 10.91
CA GLU A 196 -53.67 -14.98 10.92
C GLU A 196 -54.82 -15.31 9.99
N ASN A 197 -54.53 -15.86 8.81
CA ASN A 197 -55.56 -16.32 7.88
C ASN A 197 -56.35 -17.50 8.45
N GLU A 198 -55.66 -18.45 9.09
CA GLU A 198 -56.31 -19.60 9.73
C GLU A 198 -57.18 -19.20 10.92
N VAL A 199 -56.72 -18.26 11.76
CA VAL A 199 -57.54 -17.67 12.83
C VAL A 199 -58.78 -17.01 12.24
N ARG A 200 -58.64 -16.20 11.19
CA ARG A 200 -59.79 -15.55 10.52
C ARG A 200 -60.81 -16.57 10.01
N ARG A 201 -60.32 -17.65 9.38
CA ARG A 201 -61.14 -18.76 8.88
C ARG A 201 -61.88 -19.45 10.02
N LEU A 202 -61.17 -19.80 11.10
CA LEU A 202 -61.76 -20.43 12.29
C LEU A 202 -62.80 -19.53 12.96
N THR A 203 -62.53 -18.23 13.11
CA THR A 203 -63.49 -17.26 13.65
C THR A 203 -64.78 -17.23 12.82
N GLN A 204 -64.66 -17.25 11.48
CA GLN A 204 -65.83 -17.32 10.61
C GLN A 204 -66.62 -18.62 10.79
N THR A 205 -65.94 -19.77 10.83
CA THR A 205 -66.59 -21.07 11.05
C THR A 205 -67.26 -21.14 12.42
N VAL A 206 -66.60 -20.68 13.48
CA VAL A 206 -67.18 -20.63 14.83
C VAL A 206 -68.45 -19.78 14.83
N GLY A 207 -68.41 -18.56 14.27
CA GLY A 207 -69.59 -17.71 14.18
C GLY A 207 -70.75 -18.33 13.38
N GLN A 208 -70.45 -19.08 12.31
CA GLN A 208 -71.47 -19.85 11.58
C GLN A 208 -72.08 -20.94 12.46
N THR A 209 -71.26 -21.76 13.12
CA THR A 209 -71.74 -22.84 13.98
C THR A 209 -72.49 -22.35 15.21
N GLU A 210 -72.11 -21.20 15.78
CA GLU A 210 -72.84 -20.54 16.86
C GLU A 210 -74.20 -20.04 16.39
N GLY A 211 -74.28 -19.50 15.16
CA GLY A 211 -75.54 -19.11 14.52
C GLY A 211 -76.47 -20.30 14.28
N GLU A 212 -75.97 -21.39 13.69
CA GLU A 212 -76.72 -22.63 13.48
C GLU A 212 -77.19 -23.24 14.81
N LYS A 213 -76.32 -23.24 15.83
CA LYS A 213 -76.66 -23.69 17.18
C LYS A 213 -77.81 -22.85 17.75
N LYS A 214 -77.73 -21.53 17.66
CA LYS A 214 -78.79 -20.62 18.14
C LYS A 214 -80.12 -20.87 17.40
N GLU A 215 -80.09 -21.06 16.09
CA GLU A 215 -81.29 -21.41 15.31
C GLU A 215 -81.90 -22.74 15.76
N LYS A 216 -81.05 -23.74 16.04
CA LYS A 216 -81.48 -25.05 16.58
C LYS A 216 -82.07 -24.92 17.99
N GLU A 217 -81.47 -24.12 18.86
CA GLU A 217 -82.01 -23.80 20.18
C GLU A 217 -83.39 -23.11 20.06
N GLU A 218 -83.55 -22.19 19.10
CA GLU A 218 -84.85 -21.58 18.81
C GLU A 218 -85.87 -22.59 18.25
N GLN A 219 -85.44 -23.57 17.43
CA GLN A 219 -86.29 -24.68 16.98
C GLN A 219 -86.75 -25.54 18.16
N VAL A 220 -85.85 -25.85 19.10
CA VAL A 220 -86.16 -26.62 20.31
C VAL A 220 -87.18 -25.86 21.17
N ALA A 221 -86.94 -24.57 21.45
CA ALA A 221 -87.87 -23.74 22.22
C ALA A 221 -89.28 -23.67 21.57
N ARG A 222 -89.36 -23.66 20.23
CA ARG A 222 -90.64 -23.75 19.51
C ARG A 222 -91.33 -25.10 19.70
N CYS A 223 -90.59 -26.20 19.66
CA CYS A 223 -91.12 -27.54 19.91
C CYS A 223 -91.58 -27.71 21.36
N GLU A 224 -90.81 -27.21 22.32
CA GLU A 224 -91.17 -27.21 23.75
C GLU A 224 -92.51 -26.49 23.97
N ALA A 225 -92.65 -25.25 23.46
CA ALA A 225 -93.90 -24.51 23.56
C ALA A 225 -95.10 -25.23 22.90
N TYR A 226 -94.87 -25.97 21.81
CA TYR A 226 -95.91 -26.78 21.17
C TYR A 226 -96.31 -27.98 22.03
N ILE A 227 -95.32 -28.67 22.62
CA ILE A 227 -95.56 -29.79 23.55
C ILE A 227 -96.35 -29.30 24.74
N ASP A 228 -95.92 -28.22 25.41
CA ASP A 228 -96.63 -27.62 26.55
C ASP A 228 -98.08 -27.27 26.20
N GLY A 229 -98.31 -26.69 25.01
CA GLY A 229 -99.64 -26.38 24.52
C GLY A 229 -100.52 -27.61 24.28
N MET A 230 -99.93 -28.70 23.78
CA MET A 230 -100.62 -29.99 23.61
C MET A 230 -100.88 -30.69 24.94
N GLU A 231 -99.94 -30.64 25.88
CA GLU A 231 -100.08 -31.15 27.24
C GLU A 231 -101.21 -30.43 27.98
N SER A 232 -101.29 -29.10 27.88
CA SER A 232 -102.39 -28.32 28.45
C SER A 232 -103.76 -28.74 27.88
N LYS A 233 -103.88 -28.93 26.55
CA LYS A 233 -105.11 -29.45 25.94
C LYS A 233 -105.45 -30.85 26.42
N LEU A 234 -104.45 -31.73 26.50
CA LEU A 234 -104.63 -33.09 27.01
C LEU A 234 -105.13 -33.07 28.46
N GLN A 235 -104.58 -32.22 29.32
CA GLN A 235 -105.04 -32.04 30.71
C GLN A 235 -106.49 -31.57 30.76
N VAL A 236 -106.90 -30.63 29.90
CA VAL A 236 -108.30 -30.20 29.79
C VAL A 236 -109.21 -31.35 29.36
N CYS A 237 -108.83 -32.14 28.36
CA CYS A 237 -109.57 -33.33 27.95
C CYS A 237 -109.66 -34.37 29.08
N GLN A 238 -108.56 -34.66 29.77
CA GLN A 238 -108.53 -35.56 30.93
C GLN A 238 -109.44 -35.05 32.06
N GLN A 239 -109.45 -33.75 32.32
CA GLN A 239 -110.35 -33.15 33.32
C GLN A 239 -111.82 -33.31 32.92
N TYR A 240 -112.15 -33.05 31.65
CA TYR A 240 -113.49 -33.22 31.13
C TYR A 240 -113.98 -34.67 31.21
N ILE A 241 -113.13 -35.63 30.85
CA ILE A 241 -113.41 -37.07 31.01
C ILE A 241 -113.70 -37.38 32.48
N ARG A 242 -112.84 -36.93 33.42
CA ARG A 242 -113.09 -37.12 34.86
C ARG A 242 -114.41 -36.52 35.33
N THR A 243 -114.79 -35.34 34.82
CA THR A 243 -116.09 -34.73 35.13
C THR A 243 -117.25 -35.55 34.57
N LEU A 244 -117.15 -36.07 33.34
CA LEU A 244 -118.15 -36.96 32.75
C LEU A 244 -118.25 -38.28 33.52
N GLU A 245 -117.12 -38.89 33.88
CA GLU A 245 -117.07 -40.10 34.70
C GLU A 245 -117.75 -39.88 36.06
N ALA A 246 -117.47 -38.76 36.74
CA ALA A 246 -118.13 -38.40 37.99
C ALA A 246 -119.63 -38.13 37.81
N SER A 247 -120.03 -37.42 36.75
CA SER A 247 -121.45 -37.19 36.43
C SER A 247 -122.18 -38.51 36.13
N LEU A 248 -121.54 -39.43 35.43
CA LEU A 248 -122.08 -40.76 35.16
C LEU A 248 -122.21 -41.57 36.45
N GLN A 249 -121.19 -41.55 37.32
CA GLN A 249 -121.27 -42.21 38.62
C GLN A 249 -122.38 -41.64 39.50
N ASP A 250 -122.58 -40.32 39.50
CA ASP A 250 -123.69 -39.67 40.21
C ASP A 250 -125.05 -40.09 39.63
N GLU A 251 -125.19 -40.11 38.30
CA GLU A 251 -126.41 -40.57 37.63
C GLU A 251 -126.67 -42.07 37.89
N MET A 252 -125.62 -42.89 37.86
CA MET A 252 -125.69 -44.31 38.23
C MET A 252 -126.10 -44.49 39.69
N ALA A 253 -125.59 -43.67 40.62
CA ALA A 253 -125.97 -43.70 42.03
C ALA A 253 -127.41 -43.25 42.23
N ARG A 254 -127.88 -42.21 41.53
CA ARG A 254 -129.29 -41.77 41.54
C ARG A 254 -130.24 -42.84 41.04
N HIS A 255 -129.87 -43.60 40.01
CA HIS A 255 -130.69 -44.68 39.46
C HIS A 255 -130.48 -46.05 40.11
N ALA A 256 -129.44 -46.24 40.91
CA ALA A 256 -129.13 -47.52 41.58
C ALA A 256 -130.33 -48.14 42.34
N PRO A 257 -131.18 -47.36 43.05
CA PRO A 257 -132.35 -47.89 43.74
C PRO A 257 -133.39 -48.53 42.80
N LEU A 258 -133.53 -48.04 41.56
CA LEU A 258 -134.43 -48.63 40.56
C LEU A 258 -133.99 -50.04 40.12
N TYR A 259 -132.69 -50.34 40.25
CA TYR A 259 -132.11 -51.65 40.01
C TYR A 259 -131.96 -52.49 41.28
N GLY A 260 -132.47 -52.02 42.42
CA GLY A 260 -132.50 -52.75 43.70
C GLY A 260 -131.25 -52.58 44.57
N VAL A 261 -130.40 -51.58 44.30
CA VAL A 261 -129.19 -51.32 45.09
C VAL A 261 -129.41 -50.11 46.01
N GLY A 262 -129.16 -50.25 47.32
CA GLY A 262 -129.18 -49.16 48.30
C GLY A 262 -130.57 -48.74 48.81
N VAL A 263 -131.60 -49.53 48.51
CA VAL A 263 -133.01 -49.26 48.87
C VAL A 263 -133.27 -49.24 50.39
N GLU A 264 -132.32 -49.69 51.20
CA GLU A 264 -132.41 -49.71 52.67
C GLU A 264 -132.30 -48.30 53.28
N THR A 265 -131.83 -47.32 52.50
CA THR A 265 -131.64 -45.92 52.94
C THR A 265 -132.84 -45.01 52.67
N PHE A 266 -133.87 -45.51 52.00
CA PHE A 266 -135.03 -44.73 51.59
C PHE A 266 -136.08 -44.64 52.71
N SER A 267 -136.76 -43.50 52.81
CA SER A 267 -137.92 -43.37 53.70
C SER A 267 -139.12 -44.15 53.15
N LEU A 268 -140.09 -44.44 54.03
CA LEU A 268 -141.23 -45.31 53.70
C LEU A 268 -142.08 -44.75 52.54
N ASP A 269 -142.28 -43.43 52.51
CA ASP A 269 -142.98 -42.72 51.44
C ASP A 269 -142.24 -42.82 50.09
N GLU A 270 -140.91 -42.76 50.11
CA GLU A 270 -140.08 -42.88 48.89
C GLU A 270 -140.07 -44.32 48.35
N LEU A 271 -140.12 -45.32 49.22
CA LEU A 271 -140.17 -46.75 48.86
C LEU A 271 -141.50 -47.12 48.17
N GLU A 272 -142.62 -46.52 48.62
CA GLU A 272 -143.93 -46.69 48.01
C GLU A 272 -144.02 -46.03 46.62
N ALA A 273 -143.40 -44.86 46.46
CA ALA A 273 -143.25 -44.23 45.14
C ALA A 273 -142.44 -45.13 44.18
N LEU A 274 -141.36 -45.76 44.66
CA LEU A 274 -140.54 -46.68 43.87
C LEU A 274 -141.34 -47.92 43.42
N ALA A 275 -142.10 -48.52 44.34
CA ALA A 275 -142.96 -49.66 44.05
C ALA A 275 -144.03 -49.31 43.00
N ASN A 276 -144.64 -48.13 43.09
CA ASN A 276 -145.57 -47.62 42.08
C ASN A 276 -144.92 -47.48 40.70
N ILE A 277 -143.70 -46.94 40.62
CA ILE A 277 -142.96 -46.84 39.35
C ILE A 277 -142.71 -48.22 38.75
N HIS A 278 -142.24 -49.20 39.54
CA HIS A 278 -142.01 -50.57 39.05
C HIS A 278 -143.31 -51.25 38.59
N GLU A 279 -144.40 -51.08 39.33
CA GLU A 279 -145.68 -51.66 38.96
C GLU A 279 -146.25 -51.03 37.69
N GLN A 280 -146.13 -49.71 37.54
CA GLN A 280 -146.53 -49.00 36.32
C GLN A 280 -145.65 -49.37 35.12
N SER A 281 -144.35 -49.61 35.35
CA SER A 281 -143.41 -50.14 34.36
C SER A 281 -143.80 -51.56 33.91
N LEU A 282 -144.16 -52.44 34.85
CA LEU A 282 -144.68 -53.77 34.55
C LEU A 282 -145.97 -53.71 33.74
N ARG A 283 -146.87 -52.77 34.04
CA ARG A 283 -148.07 -52.53 33.23
C ARG A 283 -147.73 -52.07 31.79
N GLN A 284 -146.75 -51.18 31.61
CA GLN A 284 -146.27 -50.79 30.28
C GLN A 284 -145.58 -51.94 29.53
N ILE A 285 -144.74 -52.73 30.21
CA ILE A 285 -144.14 -53.94 29.65
C ILE A 285 -145.23 -54.91 29.21
N HIS A 286 -146.29 -55.08 30.00
CA HIS A 286 -147.44 -55.88 29.61
C HIS A 286 -148.19 -55.29 28.40
N ALA A 287 -148.32 -53.95 28.29
CA ALA A 287 -148.91 -53.30 27.11
C ALA A 287 -148.05 -53.46 25.84
N ILE A 288 -146.72 -53.36 25.93
CA ILE A 288 -145.78 -53.61 24.82
C ILE A 288 -145.83 -55.09 24.42
N ARG A 289 -145.85 -55.99 25.40
CA ARG A 289 -145.95 -57.44 25.20
C ARG A 289 -147.28 -57.84 24.56
N GLN A 290 -148.37 -57.11 24.85
CA GLN A 290 -149.65 -57.28 24.15
C GLN A 290 -149.65 -56.68 22.74
N ARG A 291 -148.88 -55.60 22.48
CA ARG A 291 -148.68 -55.05 21.13
C ARG A 291 -147.76 -55.91 20.24
N GLN A 292 -146.89 -56.74 20.83
CA GLN A 292 -146.01 -57.68 20.12
C GLN A 292 -146.62 -59.07 19.91
N GLY A 293 -147.91 -59.28 20.22
CA GLY A 293 -148.64 -60.53 20.01
C GLY A 293 -149.39 -60.67 18.67
N SER A 294 -149.25 -59.77 17.70
CA SER A 294 -149.98 -59.85 16.41
C SER A 294 -149.26 -59.17 15.23
N SER A 295 -149.01 -59.96 14.18
CA SER A 295 -148.76 -59.60 12.76
C SER A 295 -147.38 -59.00 12.39
N HIS A 296 -146.51 -59.72 11.65
CA HIS A 296 -146.47 -60.00 10.19
C HIS A 296 -145.97 -58.85 9.29
N LEU A 297 -144.76 -59.08 8.75
CA LEU A 297 -144.33 -58.92 7.34
C LEU A 297 -144.14 -57.52 6.70
N LEU A 298 -142.96 -57.42 6.05
CA LEU A 298 -142.51 -56.49 4.99
C LEU A 298 -142.22 -55.07 5.49
N GLY A 299 -141.09 -54.44 5.20
CA GLY A 299 -140.13 -54.53 4.11
C GLY A 299 -139.64 -53.08 3.99
N GLY A 300 -138.37 -52.77 4.16
CA GLY A 300 -137.41 -52.81 3.07
C GLY A 300 -136.91 -51.40 2.77
N THR A 301 -135.66 -51.34 2.32
CA THR A 301 -134.88 -50.20 1.79
C THR A 301 -134.31 -49.24 2.85
N SER A 302 -133.00 -49.04 3.03
CA SER A 302 -131.79 -49.01 2.16
C SER A 302 -131.27 -47.56 2.09
N LEU A 303 -130.09 -47.32 2.64
CA LEU A 303 -128.92 -46.63 2.04
C LEU A 303 -127.94 -46.32 3.19
N ALA A 304 -126.79 -46.99 3.24
CA ALA A 304 -125.50 -46.58 2.65
C ALA A 304 -124.79 -45.53 3.55
N HIS A 305 -123.51 -45.64 3.92
CA HIS A 305 -122.37 -46.14 3.15
C HIS A 305 -121.20 -46.45 4.12
N ILE A 306 -120.56 -47.62 3.95
CA ILE A 306 -119.20 -47.95 4.42
C ILE A 306 -118.21 -47.43 3.36
N PRO A 307 -117.02 -46.88 3.69
CA PRO A 307 -115.77 -47.65 3.96
C PRO A 307 -114.93 -47.09 5.14
N GLY A 308 -114.20 -47.85 5.95
CA GLY A 308 -113.52 -49.10 5.65
C GLY A 308 -112.19 -48.85 4.94
N LEU A 309 -111.16 -48.36 5.66
CA LEU A 309 -109.77 -48.38 5.21
C LEU A 309 -108.83 -48.68 6.39
N PHE A 310 -108.58 -49.98 6.60
CA PHE A 310 -107.22 -50.42 6.89
C PHE A 310 -106.44 -50.40 5.57
N SER A 311 -105.30 -49.72 5.54
CA SER A 311 -104.25 -49.99 4.54
C SER A 311 -102.88 -49.87 5.20
N SER A 312 -102.29 -51.06 5.32
CA SER A 312 -100.87 -51.43 5.33
C SER A 312 -99.78 -50.37 5.11
N SER A 313 -98.72 -50.56 5.89
CA SER A 313 -97.35 -50.03 5.82
C SER A 313 -96.70 -49.95 4.42
N PRO A 314 -95.59 -49.20 4.32
CA PRO A 314 -94.27 -49.85 4.33
C PRO A 314 -93.43 -49.28 5.49
N SER A 315 -92.83 -50.09 6.36
CA SER A 315 -91.59 -50.83 6.14
C SER A 315 -90.54 -50.02 5.38
N VAL A 316 -89.77 -49.21 6.11
CA VAL A 316 -88.33 -49.06 5.83
C VAL A 316 -87.59 -49.42 7.12
N ALA A 317 -86.74 -50.42 6.93
CA ALA A 317 -85.94 -51.15 7.88
C ALA A 317 -85.22 -50.32 8.95
N ALA A 318 -85.23 -50.87 10.16
CA ALA A 318 -84.11 -50.78 11.08
C ALA A 318 -82.84 -51.29 10.38
N GLY A 319 -81.77 -50.50 10.46
CA GLY A 319 -80.47 -50.83 9.89
C GLY A 319 -79.34 -50.23 10.71
N LEU A 320 -79.10 -50.81 11.87
CA LEU A 320 -77.78 -50.94 12.50
C LEU A 320 -77.73 -52.41 12.99
N PRO A 321 -76.61 -53.14 12.98
CA PRO A 321 -75.22 -52.68 12.92
C PRO A 321 -74.27 -53.57 12.06
N SER A 322 -72.97 -53.36 12.25
CA SER A 322 -71.83 -54.30 12.09
C SER A 322 -70.92 -54.18 10.87
N SER A 323 -69.75 -53.63 11.19
CA SER A 323 -68.42 -54.19 10.92
C SER A 323 -68.36 -55.67 10.53
N PHE A 324 -67.55 -55.96 9.50
CA PHE A 324 -66.75 -57.18 9.40
C PHE A 324 -65.39 -56.85 8.74
N ILE A 325 -64.34 -56.95 9.55
CA ILE A 325 -63.02 -57.54 9.23
C ILE A 325 -63.08 -58.94 9.91
N PRO A 326 -62.37 -60.06 9.57
CA PRO A 326 -61.05 -60.28 8.90
C PRO A 326 -61.09 -61.45 7.86
N THR A 327 -60.04 -61.94 7.17
CA THR A 327 -58.79 -62.63 7.62
C THR A 327 -57.98 -62.96 6.33
N SER A 328 -56.77 -62.43 6.10
CA SER A 328 -55.42 -63.03 6.37
C SER A 328 -54.94 -64.09 5.34
N PRO A 329 -53.66 -64.52 5.28
CA PRO A 329 -52.38 -63.94 5.75
C PRO A 329 -51.23 -64.04 4.70
N ILE A 330 -50.08 -63.39 4.95
CA ILE A 330 -48.74 -64.00 5.09
C ILE A 330 -47.72 -62.86 5.24
N ALA A 331 -46.92 -62.99 6.29
CA ALA A 331 -45.93 -62.08 6.83
C ALA A 331 -44.51 -62.47 6.33
N PRO A 332 -43.40 -62.20 7.04
CA PRO A 332 -42.75 -60.90 7.28
C PRO A 332 -41.22 -60.94 7.03
N ASN A 333 -40.57 -59.83 7.42
CA ASN A 333 -39.16 -59.68 7.86
C ASN A 333 -38.07 -59.45 6.81
N GLY A 334 -37.20 -58.49 7.12
CA GLY A 334 -35.86 -58.41 6.53
C GLY A 334 -35.17 -57.07 6.67
N ALA A 335 -34.57 -56.82 7.83
CA ALA A 335 -33.51 -55.83 8.01
C ALA A 335 -32.24 -56.23 7.23
N GLY A 336 -31.44 -55.25 6.79
CA GLY A 336 -30.08 -55.45 6.24
C GLY A 336 -29.68 -54.28 5.34
N ILE A 337 -28.91 -53.30 5.79
CA ILE A 337 -27.43 -53.27 5.90
C ILE A 337 -26.72 -53.47 4.54
N ARG A 338 -26.05 -52.38 4.14
CA ARG A 338 -24.85 -52.23 3.28
C ARG A 338 -24.87 -52.82 1.86
N GLY A 339 -24.57 -51.94 0.90
CA GLY A 339 -23.98 -52.29 -0.39
C GLY A 339 -23.20 -51.10 -0.94
N ASN A 340 -21.88 -51.15 -0.81
CA ASN A 340 -20.91 -50.17 -1.30
C ASN A 340 -20.33 -50.70 -2.63
N GLY A 341 -20.16 -49.85 -3.64
CA GLY A 341 -19.42 -50.16 -4.88
C GLY A 341 -19.34 -48.91 -5.76
N ARG A 342 -18.25 -48.12 -5.72
CA ARG A 342 -17.03 -48.21 -6.56
C ARG A 342 -17.35 -48.32 -8.06
N VAL A 343 -17.14 -47.25 -8.86
CA VAL A 343 -15.88 -46.70 -9.43
C VAL A 343 -15.72 -47.11 -10.90
N ASN A 344 -15.56 -46.09 -11.75
CA ASN A 344 -14.83 -45.98 -13.04
C ASN A 344 -15.69 -45.21 -14.07
N GLY A 345 -15.19 -44.26 -14.85
CA GLY A 345 -13.85 -43.66 -15.05
C GLY A 345 -14.06 -42.37 -15.87
N VAL A 346 -13.35 -41.27 -15.59
CA VAL A 346 -12.00 -40.89 -16.06
C VAL A 346 -11.97 -40.23 -17.45
N ALA A 347 -11.24 -39.11 -17.48
CA ALA A 347 -10.68 -38.32 -18.59
C ALA A 347 -11.64 -37.32 -19.28
N SER A 348 -11.29 -36.05 -19.50
CA SER A 348 -10.08 -35.27 -19.23
C SER A 348 -10.38 -33.77 -19.47
N PRO A 349 -9.49 -32.86 -19.05
CA PRO A 349 -9.74 -31.42 -18.91
C PRO A 349 -9.31 -30.61 -20.14
N TRP A 350 -9.87 -29.41 -20.29
CA TRP A 350 -9.38 -28.40 -21.22
C TRP A 350 -8.86 -27.20 -20.42
N PHE A 351 -7.57 -26.93 -20.55
CA PHE A 351 -6.90 -25.79 -19.93
C PHE A 351 -6.57 -24.73 -21.00
N ASN A 352 -6.78 -23.46 -20.60
CA ASN A 352 -5.91 -22.28 -20.78
C ASN A 352 -5.68 -21.65 -22.18
N PRO A 353 -5.06 -20.45 -22.25
CA PRO A 353 -5.31 -19.21 -21.49
C PRO A 353 -5.23 -17.96 -22.41
N THR A 354 -5.47 -16.77 -21.87
CA THR A 354 -4.74 -15.55 -22.27
C THR A 354 -4.54 -14.66 -21.06
#